data_AF-A0A2N2D3V0-F1
#
_entry.id   AF-A0A2N2D3V0-F1
#
_cell.length_a   1.000
_cell.length_b   1.000
_cell.length_c   1.000
_cell.angle_alpha   90.00
_cell.angle_beta   90.00
_cell.angle_gamma   90.00
#
_symmetry.space_group_name_H-M   'P 1'
#
loop_
_entity.id
_entity.type
_entity.pdbx_description
1 polymer ?
#
loop_
_entity_poly.entity_id
_entity_poly.type
_entity_poly.pdbx_seq_one_letter_code
_entity_poly.pdbx_strand_id
1 'polypeptide(L)' 'MGGIFMPFINVKMAVGRTLEQKRELAEVLTREMVRILDVKPEWVELVIDEYPRKNWATAGQIHADKYGPGCGSQGIEEK' A
#
# COMPACT_ATOMS: atom_id res chain seq x y z
N MET A 1 -24.85 22.95 1.20
CA MET A 1 -23.39 22.98 0.96
C MET A 1 -22.87 21.58 1.18
N GLY A 2 -22.64 20.81 0.11
CA GLY A 2 -22.04 19.48 0.22
C GLY A 2 -20.54 19.65 0.50
N GLY A 3 -20.08 19.18 1.65
CA GLY A 3 -18.65 19.12 1.95
C GLY A 3 -17.96 18.26 0.91
N ILE A 4 -16.79 18.71 0.45
CA ILE A 4 -15.94 17.96 -0.48
C ILE A 4 -15.44 16.74 0.30
N PHE A 5 -16.11 15.59 0.13
CA PHE A 5 -15.60 14.32 0.63
C PHE A 5 -14.36 14.02 -0.22
N MET A 6 -13.16 14.13 0.35
CA MET A 6 -11.91 13.72 -0.28
C MET A 6 -11.38 12.47 0.45
N PRO A 7 -11.83 11.25 0.10
CA PRO A 7 -11.28 10.06 0.69
C PRO A 7 -9.81 9.90 0.33
N PHE A 8 -8.97 9.80 1.35
CA PHE A 8 -7.53 9.64 1.19
C PHE A 8 -7.10 8.25 1.67
N ILE A 9 -6.37 7.53 0.83
CA ILE A 9 -5.77 6.24 1.14
C ILE A 9 -4.26 6.39 1.16
N ASN A 10 -3.63 6.02 2.27
CA ASN A 10 -2.18 5.86 2.34
C ASN A 10 -1.81 4.39 2.49
N VAL A 11 -1.19 3.83 1.45
CA VAL A 11 -0.64 2.48 1.49
C VAL A 11 0.82 2.57 1.87
N LYS A 12 1.15 2.13 3.08
CA LYS A 12 2.54 1.92 3.49
C LYS A 12 2.90 0.46 3.24
N MET A 13 3.97 0.21 2.49
CA MET A 13 4.43 -1.15 2.23
C MET A 13 5.96 -1.23 2.11
N ALA A 14 6.50 -2.44 2.17
CA ALA A 14 7.92 -2.63 1.89
C ALA A 14 8.23 -2.35 0.39
N VAL A 15 9.43 -1.86 0.09
CA VAL A 15 9.93 -1.72 -1.30
C VAL A 15 9.91 -3.07 -2.03
N GLY A 16 9.73 -3.04 -3.36
CA GLY A 16 9.95 -4.20 -4.25
C GLY A 16 8.78 -4.58 -5.16
N ARG A 17 7.65 -3.86 -5.09
CA ARG A 17 6.50 -4.10 -5.98
C ARG A 17 6.78 -3.51 -7.35
N THR A 18 6.35 -4.19 -8.40
CA THR A 18 6.45 -3.68 -9.77
C THR A 18 5.52 -2.50 -9.98
N LEU A 19 5.77 -1.70 -11.02
CA LEU A 19 4.89 -0.59 -11.37
C LEU A 19 3.48 -1.08 -11.73
N GLU A 20 3.35 -2.22 -12.41
CA GLU A 20 2.03 -2.78 -12.76
C GLU A 20 1.22 -3.20 -11.54
N GLN A 21 1.85 -3.80 -10.53
CA GLN A 21 1.17 -4.11 -9.26
C GLN A 21 0.67 -2.83 -8.57
N LYS A 22 1.43 -1.73 -8.63
CA LYS A 22 1.02 -0.44 -8.06
C LYS A 22 -0.13 0.19 -8.86
N ARG A 23 -0.16 0.03 -10.18
CA ARG A 23 -1.26 0.50 -11.03
C ARG A 23 -2.55 -0.25 -10.72
N GLU A 24 -2.50 -1.57 -10.67
CA GLU A 24 -3.66 -2.40 -10.32
C GLU A 24 -4.19 -2.05 -8.92
N LEU A 25 -3.28 -1.87 -7.95
CA LEU A 25 -3.65 -1.45 -6.60
C LEU A 25 -4.38 -0.10 -6.58
N ALA A 26 -3.87 0.88 -7.33
CA ALA A 26 -4.49 2.20 -7.42
C ALA A 26 -5.89 2.12 -8.05
N GLU A 27 -6.04 1.35 -9.12
CA GLU A 27 -7.32 1.16 -9.82
C GLU A 27 -8.37 0.48 -8.92
N VAL A 28 -8.00 -0.66 -8.33
CA VAL A 28 -8.92 -1.47 -7.52
C VAL A 28 -9.37 -0.71 -6.28
N LEU A 29 -8.45 -0.09 -5.55
CA LEU A 29 -8.80 0.65 -4.34
C LEU A 29 -9.68 1.86 -4.66
N THR A 30 -9.37 2.60 -5.73
CA THR A 30 -10.20 3.73 -6.16
C THR A 30 -11.62 3.28 -6.52
N ARG A 31 -11.74 2.21 -7.31
CA ARG A 31 -13.03 1.65 -7.73
C ARG A 31 -13.89 1.23 -6.53
N GLU A 32 -13.30 0.54 -5.55
CA GLU A 32 -14.05 0.08 -4.39
C GLU A 32 -14.44 1.25 -3.46
N MET A 33 -13.61 2.29 -3.33
CA MET A 33 -13.97 3.49 -2.58
C MET A 33 -15.16 4.22 -3.21
N VAL A 34 -15.15 4.40 -4.53
CA VAL A 34 -16.27 4.96 -5.30
C VAL A 34 -17.54 4.15 -5.05
N ARG A 35 -17.46 2.82 -5.19
CA ARG A 35 -18.62 1.93 -5.03
C ARG A 35 -19.19 1.91 -3.61
N ILE A 36 -18.33 1.93 -2.58
CA ILE A 36 -18.74 1.78 -1.18
C ILE A 36 -19.21 3.11 -0.58
N LEU A 37 -18.52 4.21 -0.90
CA LEU A 37 -18.76 5.52 -0.30
C LEU A 37 -19.70 6.41 -1.13
N ASP A 38 -20.10 5.97 -2.32
CA ASP A 38 -20.94 6.73 -3.26
C ASP A 38 -20.35 8.13 -3.57
N VAL A 39 -19.05 8.14 -3.86
CA VAL A 39 -18.27 9.34 -4.21
C VAL A 39 -17.81 9.29 -5.65
N LYS A 40 -17.41 10.45 -6.18
CA LYS A 40 -16.81 10.51 -7.52
C LYS A 40 -15.36 10.02 -7.51
N PRO A 41 -14.87 9.39 -8.59
CA PRO A 41 -13.50 8.89 -8.68
C PRO A 41 -12.46 10.01 -8.52
N GLU A 42 -12.72 11.21 -9.05
CA GLU A 42 -11.82 12.36 -8.94
C GLU A 42 -11.63 12.89 -7.51
N TRP A 43 -12.41 12.41 -6.54
CA TRP A 43 -12.26 12.78 -5.14
C TRP A 43 -11.40 11.79 -4.34
N VAL A 44 -11.10 10.63 -4.90
CA VAL A 44 -10.33 9.60 -4.21
C VAL A 44 -8.85 9.79 -4.49
N GLU A 45 -8.10 10.04 -3.44
CA GLU A 45 -6.65 10.18 -3.50
C GLU A 45 -5.96 8.95 -2.90
N LEU A 46 -4.94 8.44 -3.59
CA LEU A 46 -4.16 7.31 -3.13
C LEU A 46 -2.66 7.65 -3.20
N VAL A 47 -1.98 7.48 -2.07
CA VAL A 47 -0.53 7.66 -1.95
C VAL A 47 0.10 6.36 -1.48
N ILE A 48 1.17 5.95 -2.17
CA ILE A 48 1.94 4.76 -1.83
C ILE A 48 3.28 5.20 -1.25
N ASP A 49 3.52 4.87 0.02
CA ASP A 49 4.82 5.02 0.66
C ASP A 49 5.54 3.67 0.72
N GLU A 50 6.73 3.61 0.14
CA GLU A 50 7.56 2.41 0.18
C GLU A 50 8.73 2.59 1.15
N TYR A 51 8.92 1.60 2.01
CA TYR A 51 9.99 1.60 3.00
C TYR A 51 10.89 0.35 2.84
N PRO A 52 12.22 0.50 2.94
CA PRO A 52 13.10 -0.65 3.06
C PRO A 52 12.74 -1.51 4.29
N ARG A 53 12.89 -2.84 4.22
CA ARG A 53 12.64 -3.73 5.38
C ARG A 53 13.51 -3.41 6.60
N LYS A 54 14.69 -2.82 6.41
CA LYS A 54 15.54 -2.31 7.51
C LYS A 54 14.93 -1.13 8.29
N ASN A 55 13.89 -0.49 7.73
CA ASN A 55 13.19 0.64 8.33
C ASN A 55 11.79 0.26 8.84
N TRP A 56 11.42 -1.03 8.81
CA TRP A 56 10.11 -1.52 9.25
C TRP A 56 10.29 -2.59 10.32
N ALA A 57 9.56 -2.45 11.44
CA ALA A 57 9.55 -3.44 12.51
C ALA A 57 8.13 -3.90 12.85
N THR A 58 7.98 -5.10 13.40
CA THR A 58 6.74 -5.57 14.01
C THR A 58 7.07 -6.41 15.23
N ALA A 59 6.35 -6.20 16.34
CA ALA A 59 6.63 -6.85 17.63
C ALA A 59 8.10 -6.72 18.08
N GLY A 60 8.69 -5.54 17.87
CA GLY A 60 10.08 -5.24 18.25
C GLY A 60 11.16 -5.85 17.36
N GLN A 61 10.81 -6.56 16.28
CA GLN A 61 11.78 -7.17 15.36
C GLN A 61 11.80 -6.44 14.02
N ILE A 62 13.00 -6.07 13.57
CA ILE A 62 13.23 -5.48 12.25
C ILE A 62 12.92 -6.53 11.18
N HIS A 63 12.20 -6.12 10.14
CA HIS A 63 11.77 -7.03 9.07
C HIS A 63 12.95 -7.60 8.27
N ALA A 64 14.05 -6.85 8.14
CA ALA A 64 15.26 -7.35 7.50
C ALA A 64 15.85 -8.55 8.26
N ASP A 65 15.83 -8.53 9.60
CA ASP A 65 16.34 -9.63 10.43
C ASP A 65 15.38 -10.82 10.44
N LYS A 66 14.07 -10.55 10.41
CA LYS A 66 13.03 -11.57 10.55
C LYS A 66 12.72 -12.32 9.25
N TYR A 67 12.72 -11.61 8.12
CA TYR A 67 12.23 -12.11 6.83
C TYR A 67 13.31 -12.03 5.73
N GLY A 68 14.51 -11.54 6.02
CA GLY A 68 15.55 -11.40 5.00
C GLY A 68 15.23 -10.33 3.94
N PRO A 69 16.00 -10.31 2.83
CA PRO A 69 15.79 -9.36 1.73
C PRO A 69 14.47 -9.61 0.97
N GLY A 70 14.04 -8.65 0.16
CA GLY A 70 12.90 -8.80 -0.76
C GLY A 70 11.57 -8.21 -0.29
N CYS A 71 10.48 -8.62 -0.97
CA CYS A 71 9.13 -8.07 -0.79
C CYS A 71 8.06 -9.17 -0.91
N GLY A 72 6.92 -9.02 -0.23
CA GLY A 72 5.84 -10.03 -0.27
C GLY A 72 6.27 -11.41 0.24
N SER A 73 5.67 -12.46 -0.32
CA SER A 73 6.01 -13.87 -0.04
C SER A 73 7.41 -14.27 -0.49
N GLN A 74 8.03 -13.52 -1.40
CA GLN A 74 9.38 -13.80 -1.92
C GLN A 74 10.45 -13.66 -0.84
N GLY A 75 10.21 -12.83 0.19
CA GLY A 75 11.11 -12.73 1.33
C GLY A 75 10.75 -13.70 2.46
N ILE A 76 10.31 -14.92 2.15
CA ILE A 76 10.10 -16.01 3.12
C ILE A 76 10.96 -17.23 2.74
N GLU A 77 11.49 -17.30 1.52
CA GLU A 77 12.09 -18.51 0.94
C GLU A 77 13.62 -18.67 1.14
N GLU A 78 14.31 -17.78 1.85
CA GLU A 78 15.75 -17.95 2.14
C GLU A 78 16.00 -18.45 3.57
N LYS A 79 15.46 -19.61 3.92
CA LYS A 79 15.91 -20.34 5.11
C LYS A 79 16.15 -21.82 4.84
#